data_AF-A0A1G2BLQ0-F1
#
_entry.id   AF-A0A1G2BLQ0-F1
#
_cell.length_a   1.000
_cell.length_b   1.000
_cell.length_c   1.000
_cell.angle_alpha   90.00
_cell.angle_beta   90.00
_cell.angle_gamma   90.00
#
_symmetry.space_group_name_H-M   'P 1'
#
loop_
_entity.id
_entity.type
_entity.pdbx_description
1 polymer ?
#
loop_
_entity_poly.entity_id
_entity_poly.type
_entity_poly.pdbx_seq_one_letter_code
_entity_poly.pdbx_strand_id
1 'polypeptide(L)'
;MIKVLITGTFDLLHPGHINFIRQALKFGDFLVILVARDKNVVKSKGQTPYFNENKRLENLEKLNLADKIISGDLNDPYKVIREERPDVVALGYDQQTFVSGLIDFRDNSYLHFKIERLEPFKEDICKGKSIRKAVEDKEAGFLLINKEESWTSHDVVAKLRSIIGIKQIGHTGTLDPFATGLLICAIGQATKLVGLFDLLPKTYEAAIRLGVESDTYDRTGVIAQSSKLKAQSLKLKIEEIMNSFVGKQKQLPPMFSAKKVGGKKLYELARKGIEIERKPGEIEIYQIDELGIMNNELRIRVACSAGTYIRTLANDIGQKLGTGAVLWELKRTAIGDFKISEAVQLNQLKLDNYSGYLIKPLAAINQLNESYARSAWQ
;
A
#
# COMPACT_ATOMS: atom_id res chain seq x y z
N MET A 1 -10.92 24.84 -21.29
CA MET A 1 -10.56 23.42 -21.16
C MET A 1 -9.06 23.34 -21.34
N ILE A 2 -8.33 22.91 -20.31
CA ILE A 2 -6.88 22.72 -20.39
C ILE A 2 -6.62 21.25 -20.74
N LYS A 3 -6.00 21.00 -21.91
CA LYS A 3 -5.70 19.66 -22.40
C LYS A 3 -4.30 19.23 -21.95
N VAL A 4 -4.25 18.13 -21.21
CA VAL A 4 -3.01 17.49 -20.76
C VAL A 4 -2.76 16.24 -21.60
N LEU A 5 -1.53 16.07 -22.08
CA LEU A 5 -1.09 14.86 -22.76
C LEU A 5 0.00 14.17 -21.94
N ILE A 6 -0.19 12.89 -21.67
CA ILE A 6 0.87 12.00 -21.16
C ILE A 6 1.21 10.93 -22.18
N THR A 7 2.45 10.44 -22.16
CA THR A 7 2.89 9.37 -23.04
C THR A 7 3.59 8.26 -22.28
N GLY A 8 3.43 7.01 -22.71
CA GLY A 8 4.05 5.88 -22.04
C GLY A 8 3.81 4.54 -22.72
N THR A 9 4.53 3.53 -22.23
CA THR A 9 4.27 2.14 -22.64
C THR A 9 3.00 1.61 -21.98
N PHE A 10 2.74 1.92 -20.71
CA PHE A 10 1.56 1.44 -19.96
C PHE A 10 1.34 -0.08 -20.04
N ASP A 11 2.44 -0.85 -20.07
CA ASP A 11 2.42 -2.30 -20.04
C ASP A 11 2.37 -2.81 -18.60
N LEU A 12 1.70 -3.95 -18.36
CA LEU A 12 1.45 -4.50 -17.03
C LEU A 12 1.05 -3.39 -16.03
N LEU A 13 -0.11 -2.75 -16.27
CA LEU A 13 -0.60 -1.63 -15.45
C LEU A 13 -0.45 -1.90 -13.96
N HIS A 14 -0.04 -0.89 -13.22
CA HIS A 14 0.33 -1.02 -11.81
C HIS A 14 0.11 0.33 -11.10
N PRO A 15 0.11 0.38 -9.76
CA PRO A 15 -0.16 1.61 -9.00
C PRO A 15 0.70 2.83 -9.41
N GLY A 16 1.96 2.61 -9.81
CA GLY A 16 2.80 3.67 -10.37
C GLY A 16 2.24 4.36 -11.62
N HIS A 17 1.62 3.61 -12.55
CA HIS A 17 0.95 4.19 -13.71
C HIS A 17 -0.28 5.01 -13.31
N ILE A 18 -1.06 4.52 -12.34
CA ILE A 18 -2.25 5.22 -11.83
C ILE A 18 -1.84 6.53 -11.16
N ASN A 19 -0.78 6.52 -10.35
CA ASN A 19 -0.24 7.73 -9.75
C ASN A 19 0.27 8.74 -10.80
N PHE A 20 0.92 8.25 -11.85
CA PHE A 20 1.36 9.10 -12.98
C PHE A 20 0.17 9.77 -13.67
N ILE A 21 -0.87 9.01 -14.00
CA ILE A 21 -2.12 9.52 -14.59
C ILE A 21 -2.77 10.57 -13.67
N ARG A 22 -2.85 10.31 -12.37
CA ARG A 22 -3.46 11.22 -11.39
C ARG A 22 -2.69 12.52 -11.19
N GLN A 23 -1.37 12.46 -11.23
CA GLN A 23 -0.56 13.68 -11.21
C GLN A 23 -0.84 14.54 -12.45
N ALA A 24 -0.98 13.93 -13.62
CA ALA A 24 -1.31 14.64 -14.85
C ALA A 24 -2.68 15.35 -14.80
N LEU A 25 -3.68 14.72 -14.19
CA LEU A 25 -5.02 15.32 -13.97
C LEU A 25 -4.98 16.60 -13.12
N LYS A 26 -3.91 16.89 -12.39
CA LYS A 26 -3.77 18.15 -11.63
C LYS A 26 -3.44 19.36 -12.51
N PHE A 27 -3.05 19.13 -13.77
CA PHE A 27 -2.61 20.18 -14.69
C PHE A 27 -3.69 20.61 -15.69
N GLY A 28 -4.86 19.97 -15.70
CA GLY A 28 -5.96 20.35 -16.58
C GLY A 28 -7.17 19.41 -16.49
N ASP A 29 -8.21 19.75 -17.25
CA ASP A 29 -9.54 19.13 -17.13
C ASP A 29 -9.84 18.11 -18.24
N PHE A 30 -8.92 17.93 -19.19
CA PHE A 30 -9.05 16.96 -20.28
C PHE A 30 -7.73 16.21 -20.50
N LEU A 31 -7.70 14.91 -20.22
CA LEU A 31 -6.51 14.07 -20.30
C LEU A 31 -6.51 13.19 -21.56
N VAL A 32 -5.44 13.33 -22.34
CA VAL A 32 -5.09 12.44 -23.44
C VAL A 32 -3.93 11.53 -23.02
N ILE A 33 -4.14 10.21 -23.10
CA ILE A 33 -3.08 9.22 -22.90
C ILE A 33 -2.61 8.70 -24.25
N LEU A 34 -1.33 8.95 -24.55
CA LEU A 34 -0.65 8.44 -25.73
C LEU A 34 0.09 7.13 -25.41
N VAL A 35 -0.37 6.03 -26.02
CA VAL A 35 0.22 4.70 -25.84
C VAL A 35 1.26 4.43 -26.91
N ALA A 36 2.50 4.15 -26.49
CA ALA A 36 3.59 3.85 -27.39
C ALA A 36 3.32 2.58 -28.22
N ARG A 37 3.59 2.63 -29.52
CA ARG A 37 3.50 1.49 -30.46
C ARG A 37 4.47 0.37 -30.08
N ASP A 38 4.07 -0.88 -30.27
CA ASP A 38 4.93 -2.05 -29.94
C ASP A 38 6.32 -1.95 -30.62
N LYS A 39 6.36 -1.58 -31.91
CA LYS A 39 7.60 -1.37 -32.66
C LYS A 39 8.50 -0.28 -32.04
N ASN A 40 7.91 0.83 -31.60
CA ASN A 40 8.65 1.93 -30.97
C ASN A 40 9.17 1.53 -29.59
N VAL A 41 8.42 0.72 -28.85
CA VAL A 41 8.85 0.18 -27.56
C VAL A 41 10.02 -0.78 -27.75
N VAL A 42 9.96 -1.70 -28.72
CA VAL A 42 11.08 -2.60 -29.03
C VAL A 42 12.32 -1.80 -29.43
N LYS A 43 12.18 -0.80 -30.30
CA LYS A 43 13.30 0.04 -30.74
C LYS A 43 13.97 0.80 -29.59
N SER A 44 13.17 1.32 -28.64
CA SER A 44 13.67 2.15 -27.53
C SER A 44 14.14 1.35 -26.30
N LYS A 45 13.46 0.24 -25.97
CA LYS A 45 13.71 -0.54 -24.75
C LYS A 45 14.35 -1.90 -24.99
N GLY A 46 14.51 -2.32 -26.26
CA GLY A 46 15.12 -3.61 -26.63
C GLY A 46 14.30 -4.84 -26.24
N GLN A 47 13.03 -4.67 -25.85
CA GLN A 47 12.16 -5.75 -25.41
C GLN A 47 10.72 -5.51 -25.86
N THR A 48 10.05 -6.57 -26.32
CA THR A 48 8.61 -6.55 -26.66
C THR A 48 7.78 -6.38 -25.39
N PRO A 49 6.74 -5.51 -25.38
CA PRO A 49 5.75 -5.47 -24.31
C PRO A 49 5.16 -6.85 -23.99
N TYR A 50 4.75 -7.06 -22.73
CA TYR A 50 4.02 -8.26 -22.31
C TYR A 50 2.63 -8.30 -22.96
N PHE A 51 1.91 -7.18 -22.93
CA PHE A 51 0.66 -7.01 -23.66
C PHE A 51 0.89 -6.27 -24.97
N ASN A 52 0.27 -6.77 -26.05
CA ASN A 52 0.24 -6.05 -27.32
C ASN A 52 -0.47 -4.69 -27.16
N GLU A 53 -0.30 -3.83 -28.15
CA GLU A 53 -0.86 -2.48 -28.17
C GLU A 53 -2.36 -2.42 -27.88
N ASN A 54 -3.17 -3.22 -28.57
CA ASN A 54 -4.63 -3.24 -28.38
C ASN A 54 -5.00 -3.59 -26.93
N LYS A 55 -4.31 -4.56 -26.33
CA LYS A 55 -4.58 -4.96 -24.96
C LYS A 55 -4.17 -3.89 -23.95
N ARG A 56 -3.09 -3.15 -24.22
CA ARG A 56 -2.67 -2.01 -23.38
C ARG A 56 -3.69 -0.87 -23.43
N LEU A 57 -4.25 -0.59 -24.61
CA LEU A 57 -5.35 0.38 -24.78
C LEU A 57 -6.59 -0.06 -23.98
N GLU A 58 -7.07 -1.30 -24.18
CA GLU A 58 -8.24 -1.86 -23.48
C GLU A 58 -8.05 -1.81 -21.93
N ASN A 59 -6.85 -2.13 -21.45
CA ASN A 59 -6.56 -2.11 -20.02
C ASN A 59 -6.59 -0.67 -19.44
N LEU A 60 -6.16 0.33 -20.21
CA LEU A 60 -6.24 1.73 -19.80
C LEU A 60 -7.67 2.26 -19.82
N GLU A 61 -8.46 1.88 -20.84
CA GLU A 61 -9.88 2.26 -20.95
C GLU A 61 -10.67 1.82 -19.72
N LYS A 62 -10.41 0.59 -19.22
CA LYS A 62 -11.05 0.06 -18.00
C LYS A 62 -10.81 0.88 -16.74
N LEU A 63 -9.73 1.68 -16.69
CA LEU A 63 -9.45 2.53 -15.53
C LEU A 63 -10.42 3.72 -15.45
N ASN A 64 -11.01 4.16 -16.57
CA ASN A 64 -11.85 5.35 -16.65
C ASN A 64 -11.19 6.62 -16.04
N LEU A 65 -9.87 6.78 -16.25
CA LEU A 65 -9.09 7.91 -15.71
C LEU A 65 -8.66 8.94 -16.77
N ALA A 66 -9.06 8.76 -18.02
CA ALA A 66 -8.70 9.65 -19.12
C ALA A 66 -9.87 9.86 -20.08
N ASP A 67 -9.96 11.06 -20.64
CA ASP A 67 -11.00 11.43 -21.60
C ASP A 67 -10.73 10.82 -22.98
N LYS A 68 -9.46 10.64 -23.32
CA LYS A 68 -9.06 10.06 -24.61
C LYS A 68 -7.80 9.21 -24.48
N ILE A 69 -7.83 8.02 -25.06
CA ILE A 69 -6.68 7.11 -25.12
C ILE A 69 -6.40 6.83 -26.60
N ILE A 70 -5.16 7.08 -27.04
CA ILE A 70 -4.78 7.01 -28.45
C ILE A 70 -3.46 6.27 -28.58
N SER A 71 -3.29 5.53 -29.67
CA SER A 71 -2.01 4.95 -30.05
C SER A 71 -1.09 5.99 -30.71
N GLY A 72 0.23 5.85 -30.50
CA GLY A 72 1.23 6.66 -31.17
C GLY A 72 1.28 6.47 -32.68
N ASP A 73 2.09 7.28 -33.36
CA ASP A 73 2.42 7.05 -34.76
C ASP A 73 3.72 6.23 -34.88
N LEU A 74 3.83 5.44 -35.95
CA LEU A 74 4.99 4.58 -36.19
C LEU A 74 6.21 5.34 -36.69
N ASN A 75 5.99 6.45 -37.39
CA ASN A 75 7.03 7.18 -38.11
C ASN A 75 7.27 8.57 -37.49
N ASP A 76 6.23 9.19 -36.93
CA ASP A 76 6.31 10.55 -36.40
C ASP A 76 5.95 10.64 -34.91
N PRO A 77 6.94 10.75 -34.01
CA PRO A 77 6.68 10.77 -32.56
C PRO A 77 5.89 12.00 -32.08
N TYR A 78 5.78 13.05 -32.91
CA TYR A 78 5.12 14.32 -32.56
C TYR A 78 3.78 14.53 -33.26
N LYS A 79 3.37 13.64 -34.17
CA LYS A 79 2.10 13.76 -34.93
C LYS A 79 0.90 13.95 -34.01
N VAL A 80 0.76 13.11 -32.99
CA VAL A 80 -0.35 13.20 -32.05
C VAL A 80 -0.31 14.52 -31.26
N ILE A 81 0.87 15.06 -30.95
CA ILE A 81 1.00 16.36 -30.29
C ILE A 81 0.52 17.49 -31.23
N ARG A 82 0.81 17.40 -32.54
CA ARG A 82 0.30 18.36 -33.54
C ARG A 82 -1.21 18.30 -33.75
N GLU A 83 -1.77 17.10 -33.74
CA GLU A 83 -3.21 16.87 -33.95
C GLU A 83 -4.02 17.23 -32.70
N GLU A 84 -3.56 16.81 -31.52
CA GLU A 84 -4.25 17.06 -30.27
C GLU A 84 -4.05 18.46 -29.72
N ARG A 85 -2.92 19.12 -30.05
CA ARG A 85 -2.57 20.47 -29.58
C ARG A 85 -2.77 20.63 -28.06
N PRO A 86 -2.07 19.85 -27.22
CA PRO A 86 -2.22 19.93 -25.77
C PRO A 86 -1.68 21.27 -25.24
N ASP A 87 -2.21 21.73 -24.12
CA ASP A 87 -1.68 22.88 -23.37
C ASP A 87 -0.49 22.46 -22.48
N VAL A 88 -0.49 21.20 -22.03
CA VAL A 88 0.54 20.61 -21.18
C VAL A 88 0.93 19.23 -21.69
N VAL A 89 2.22 18.97 -21.85
CA VAL A 89 2.78 17.63 -22.03
C VAL A 89 3.46 17.22 -20.73
N ALA A 90 2.86 16.29 -20.01
CA ALA A 90 3.38 15.79 -18.74
C ALA A 90 4.19 14.50 -18.95
N LEU A 91 5.43 14.50 -18.49
CA LEU A 91 6.41 13.44 -18.69
C LEU A 91 6.72 12.73 -17.38
N GLY A 92 6.99 11.43 -17.47
CA GLY A 92 7.49 10.64 -16.36
C GLY A 92 8.91 11.06 -15.96
N TYR A 93 9.27 10.83 -14.70
CA TYR A 93 10.59 11.13 -14.16
C TYR A 93 11.74 10.50 -14.97
N ASP A 94 11.52 9.31 -15.55
CA ASP A 94 12.47 8.52 -16.32
C ASP A 94 12.58 8.91 -17.81
N GLN A 95 11.72 9.80 -18.31
CA GLN A 95 11.66 10.19 -19.73
C GLN A 95 12.64 11.31 -20.10
N GLN A 96 13.88 11.25 -19.62
CA GLN A 96 14.87 12.32 -19.83
C GLN A 96 15.27 12.51 -21.30
N THR A 97 15.44 11.41 -22.04
CA THR A 97 15.87 11.42 -23.45
C THR A 97 14.86 12.01 -24.42
N PHE A 98 13.59 12.14 -24.01
CA PHE A 98 12.54 12.69 -24.84
C PHE A 98 12.45 14.23 -24.78
N VAL A 99 13.06 14.84 -23.75
CA VAL A 99 12.78 16.24 -23.41
C VAL A 99 13.46 17.22 -24.33
N SER A 100 14.72 16.99 -24.70
CA SER A 100 15.43 17.85 -25.64
C SER A 100 14.71 17.90 -26.98
N GLY A 101 14.39 16.74 -27.57
CA GLY A 101 13.65 16.68 -28.82
C GLY A 101 12.23 17.28 -28.73
N LEU A 102 11.56 17.17 -27.59
CA LEU A 102 10.25 17.79 -27.39
C LEU A 102 10.34 19.33 -27.27
N ILE A 103 11.38 19.85 -26.61
CA ILE A 103 11.68 21.29 -26.54
C ILE A 103 11.99 21.80 -27.95
N ASP A 104 12.90 21.14 -28.67
CA ASP A 104 13.26 21.50 -30.04
C ASP A 104 12.02 21.48 -30.94
N PHE A 105 11.18 20.46 -30.83
CA PHE A 105 9.92 20.37 -31.57
C PHE A 105 8.98 21.52 -31.23
N ARG A 106 8.78 21.84 -29.95
CA ARG A 106 7.92 22.95 -29.52
C ARG A 106 8.43 24.26 -30.10
N ASP A 107 9.71 24.56 -29.92
CA ASP A 107 10.33 25.84 -30.27
C ASP A 107 10.42 26.06 -31.79
N ASN A 108 10.49 24.96 -32.57
CA ASN A 108 10.46 25.00 -34.04
C ASN A 108 9.07 24.72 -34.63
N SER A 109 8.03 24.65 -33.80
CA SER A 109 6.64 24.50 -34.23
C SER A 109 5.84 25.78 -33.94
N TYR A 110 4.63 25.85 -34.50
CA TYR A 110 3.65 26.89 -34.15
C TYR A 110 2.83 26.54 -32.90
N LEU A 111 3.20 25.48 -32.17
CA LEU A 111 2.47 25.03 -30.98
C LEU A 111 3.06 25.66 -29.71
N HIS A 112 2.17 26.03 -28.79
CA HIS A 112 2.55 26.54 -27.49
C HIS A 112 2.00 25.60 -26.40
N PHE A 113 2.90 24.88 -25.73
CA PHE A 113 2.54 23.99 -24.62
C PHE A 113 3.63 23.99 -23.55
N LYS A 114 3.22 23.75 -22.30
CA LYS A 114 4.13 23.55 -21.16
C LYS A 114 4.62 22.11 -21.13
N ILE A 115 5.85 21.91 -20.68
CA ILE A 115 6.41 20.59 -20.43
C ILE A 115 6.57 20.44 -18.93
N GLU A 116 5.84 19.50 -18.34
CA GLU A 116 5.86 19.26 -16.89
C GLU A 116 6.48 17.89 -16.62
N ARG A 117 7.30 17.80 -15.56
CA ARG A 117 7.87 16.52 -15.13
C ARG A 117 7.18 16.07 -13.86
N LEU A 118 6.63 14.87 -13.90
CA LEU A 118 5.89 14.28 -12.79
C LEU A 118 6.81 13.49 -11.87
N GLU A 119 6.45 13.48 -10.59
CA GLU A 119 7.23 12.84 -9.53
C GLU A 119 7.13 11.31 -9.63
N PRO A 120 8.21 10.58 -9.32
CA PRO A 120 8.19 9.13 -9.28
C PRO A 120 7.23 8.63 -8.20
N PHE A 121 6.48 7.58 -8.51
CA PHE A 121 5.74 6.84 -7.49
C PHE A 121 6.71 6.00 -6.65
N LYS A 122 7.29 6.60 -5.60
CA LYS A 122 8.21 5.99 -4.63
C LYS A 122 9.22 5.07 -5.33
N GLU A 123 10.30 5.66 -5.86
CA GLU A 123 11.26 5.09 -6.85
C GLU A 123 11.65 3.61 -6.67
N ASP A 124 11.63 3.07 -5.45
CA ASP A 124 12.02 1.69 -5.15
C ASP A 124 10.88 0.66 -5.06
N ILE A 125 9.62 1.09 -5.06
CA ILE A 125 8.48 0.22 -4.79
C ILE A 125 7.91 -0.42 -6.08
N CYS A 126 8.00 0.27 -7.21
CA CYS A 126 7.28 -0.12 -8.41
C CYS A 126 8.13 -0.01 -9.68
N LYS A 127 8.89 -1.07 -9.99
CA LYS A 127 9.72 -1.15 -11.21
C LYS A 127 9.08 -2.13 -12.20
N GLY A 128 8.80 -1.68 -13.42
CA GLY A 128 8.17 -2.52 -14.47
C GLY A 128 8.91 -3.84 -14.72
N LYS A 129 10.25 -3.84 -14.63
CA LYS A 129 11.08 -5.06 -14.71
C LYS A 129 10.80 -6.06 -13.58
N SER A 130 10.51 -5.58 -12.37
CA SER A 130 10.15 -6.43 -11.22
C SER A 130 8.76 -7.05 -11.42
N ILE A 131 7.81 -6.27 -11.93
CA ILE A 131 6.45 -6.74 -12.24
C ILE A 131 6.49 -7.82 -13.32
N ARG A 132 7.19 -7.57 -14.43
CA ARG A 132 7.34 -8.56 -15.50
C ARG A 132 7.93 -9.86 -14.99
N LYS A 133 9.02 -9.80 -14.21
CA LYS A 133 9.64 -10.99 -13.60
C LYS A 133 8.70 -11.75 -12.67
N ALA A 134 7.82 -11.07 -11.95
CA ALA A 134 6.83 -11.71 -11.09
C ALA A 134 5.73 -12.38 -11.92
N VAL A 135 5.22 -11.71 -12.96
CA VAL A 135 4.16 -12.24 -13.83
C VAL A 135 4.63 -13.43 -14.67
N GLU A 136 5.89 -13.44 -15.11
CA GLU A 136 6.48 -14.54 -15.89
C GLU A 136 6.90 -15.75 -15.03
N ASP A 137 7.02 -15.59 -13.71
CA ASP A 137 7.38 -16.67 -12.78
C ASP A 137 6.15 -17.53 -12.47
N LYS A 138 6.19 -18.80 -12.88
CA LYS A 138 5.09 -19.76 -12.72
C LYS A 138 4.78 -20.06 -11.24
N GLU A 139 5.78 -20.01 -10.37
CA GLU A 139 5.65 -20.29 -8.94
C GLU A 139 5.32 -19.03 -8.13
N ALA A 140 5.45 -17.85 -8.72
CA ALA A 140 5.17 -16.59 -8.05
C ALA A 140 3.68 -16.41 -7.76
N GLY A 141 3.41 -15.76 -6.64
CA GLY A 141 2.09 -15.32 -6.25
C GLY A 141 2.02 -14.88 -4.79
N PHE A 142 0.79 -14.67 -4.34
CA PHE A 142 0.49 -14.24 -2.98
C PHE A 142 -0.44 -15.24 -2.30
N LEU A 143 -0.12 -15.58 -1.06
CA LEU A 143 -1.01 -16.32 -0.17
C LEU A 143 -1.53 -15.40 0.91
N LEU A 144 -2.84 -15.45 1.14
CA LEU A 144 -3.49 -14.76 2.25
C LEU A 144 -3.53 -15.74 3.41
N ILE A 145 -2.76 -15.47 4.46
CA ILE A 145 -2.66 -16.33 5.63
C ILE A 145 -3.41 -15.69 6.80
N ASN A 146 -4.25 -16.46 7.48
CA ASN A 146 -4.76 -16.07 8.78
C ASN A 146 -3.71 -16.44 9.83
N LYS A 147 -2.91 -15.46 10.25
CA LYS A 147 -1.86 -15.66 11.24
C LYS A 147 -2.49 -15.98 12.59
N GLU A 148 -2.14 -17.13 13.15
CA GLU A 148 -2.52 -17.52 14.51
C GLU A 148 -1.78 -16.68 15.56
N GLU A 149 -2.32 -16.66 16.77
CA GLU A 149 -1.65 -16.06 17.92
C GLU A 149 -0.35 -16.82 18.23
N SER A 150 0.61 -16.18 18.91
CA SER A 150 1.94 -16.68 19.30
C SER A 150 2.97 -16.76 18.17
N TRP A 151 2.51 -16.90 16.92
CA TRP A 151 3.39 -16.89 15.75
C TRP A 151 3.90 -15.48 15.45
N THR A 152 5.20 -15.30 15.26
CA THR A 152 5.70 -14.09 14.59
C THR A 152 5.36 -14.15 13.10
N SER A 153 5.36 -13.00 12.42
CA SER A 153 5.20 -13.00 10.94
C SER A 153 6.34 -13.75 10.23
N HIS A 154 7.52 -13.84 10.85
CA HIS A 154 8.66 -14.58 10.29
C HIS A 154 8.50 -16.09 10.47
N ASP A 155 7.88 -16.54 11.56
CA ASP A 155 7.58 -17.95 11.79
C ASP A 155 6.61 -18.48 10.73
N VAL A 156 5.60 -17.69 10.38
CA VAL A 156 4.69 -18.00 9.25
C VAL A 156 5.47 -18.23 7.97
N VAL A 157 6.38 -17.30 7.63
CA VAL A 157 7.22 -17.40 6.44
C VAL A 157 8.12 -18.65 6.50
N ALA A 158 8.73 -18.94 7.66
CA ALA A 158 9.56 -20.12 7.83
C ALA A 158 8.76 -21.42 7.65
N LYS A 159 7.53 -21.48 8.19
CA LYS A 159 6.64 -22.61 8.01
C LYS A 159 6.20 -22.78 6.56
N LEU A 160 5.86 -21.70 5.86
CA LEU A 160 5.53 -21.74 4.44
C LEU A 160 6.71 -22.25 3.59
N ARG A 161 7.95 -21.83 3.89
CA ARG A 161 9.15 -22.36 3.22
C ARG A 161 9.27 -23.87 3.41
N SER A 162 8.97 -24.37 4.61
CA SER A 162 8.97 -25.80 4.90
C SER A 162 7.86 -26.56 4.18
N ILE A 163 6.68 -25.96 3.98
CA ILE A 163 5.54 -26.60 3.29
C ILE A 163 5.76 -26.63 1.78
N ILE A 164 6.19 -25.50 1.21
CA ILE A 164 6.19 -25.25 -0.24
C ILE A 164 7.53 -25.60 -0.89
N GLY A 165 8.63 -25.62 -0.13
CA GLY A 165 9.97 -25.88 -0.66
C GLY A 165 10.63 -24.69 -1.37
N ILE A 166 9.93 -23.57 -1.52
CA ILE A 166 10.46 -22.33 -2.12
C ILE A 166 11.14 -21.48 -1.05
N LYS A 167 12.42 -21.14 -1.25
CA LYS A 167 13.20 -20.32 -0.30
C LYS A 167 12.76 -18.85 -0.30
N GLN A 168 12.46 -18.31 -1.46
CA GLN A 168 12.12 -16.89 -1.65
C GLN A 168 10.66 -16.65 -1.24
N ILE A 169 10.44 -16.40 0.06
CA ILE A 169 9.14 -16.04 0.63
C ILE A 169 9.32 -14.83 1.55
N GLY A 170 8.42 -13.86 1.44
CA GLY A 170 8.34 -12.66 2.29
C GLY A 170 6.89 -12.32 2.66
N HIS A 171 6.65 -11.23 3.38
CA HIS A 171 5.30 -10.79 3.79
C HIS A 171 5.11 -9.27 3.66
N THR A 172 3.87 -8.80 3.55
CA THR A 172 3.53 -7.39 3.26
C THR A 172 3.14 -6.55 4.48
N GLY A 173 3.93 -6.67 5.54
CA GLY A 173 3.70 -5.96 6.80
C GLY A 173 3.53 -6.88 8.00
N THR A 174 4.34 -6.61 9.02
CA THR A 174 4.43 -7.40 10.25
C THR A 174 3.13 -7.30 11.07
N LEU A 175 2.75 -8.42 11.69
CA LEU A 175 1.85 -8.48 12.84
C LEU A 175 2.65 -8.87 14.08
N ASP A 176 2.33 -8.23 15.20
CA ASP A 176 2.88 -8.58 16.50
C ASP A 176 2.53 -10.04 16.87
N PRO A 177 3.33 -10.73 17.70
CA PRO A 177 3.10 -12.14 18.01
C PRO A 177 1.72 -12.43 18.63
N PHE A 178 1.24 -11.55 19.52
CA PHE A 178 -0.08 -11.69 20.15
C PHE A 178 -1.23 -11.30 19.21
N ALA A 179 -0.95 -10.61 18.11
CA ALA A 179 -1.98 -10.23 17.14
C ALA A 179 -2.33 -11.43 16.25
N THR A 180 -3.54 -11.44 15.68
CA THR A 180 -4.01 -12.44 14.74
C THR A 180 -4.42 -11.80 13.41
N GLY A 181 -4.76 -12.63 12.43
CA GLY A 181 -5.45 -12.19 11.22
C GLY A 181 -4.57 -12.09 9.99
N LEU A 182 -5.04 -11.32 9.01
CA LEU A 182 -4.54 -11.34 7.65
C LEU A 182 -3.06 -10.97 7.56
N LEU A 183 -2.25 -11.89 7.03
CA LEU A 183 -0.87 -11.71 6.62
C LEU A 183 -0.74 -12.15 5.17
N ILE A 184 -0.46 -11.21 4.26
CA ILE A 184 -0.20 -11.56 2.86
C ILE A 184 1.26 -11.96 2.73
N CYS A 185 1.50 -13.18 2.25
CA CYS A 185 2.81 -13.76 2.01
C CYS A 185 3.09 -13.81 0.51
N ALA A 186 4.21 -13.23 0.07
CA ALA A 186 4.64 -13.24 -1.32
C ALA A 186 5.64 -14.37 -1.57
N ILE A 187 5.43 -15.13 -2.64
CA ILE A 187 6.23 -16.32 -3.01
C ILE A 187 6.99 -16.05 -4.31
N GLY A 188 8.22 -16.54 -4.40
CA GLY A 188 9.06 -16.43 -5.58
C GLY A 188 9.32 -14.96 -5.96
N GLN A 189 9.23 -14.67 -7.26
CA GLN A 189 9.46 -13.32 -7.76
C GLN A 189 8.39 -12.30 -7.34
N ALA A 190 7.23 -12.74 -6.82
CA ALA A 190 6.23 -11.84 -6.24
C ALA A 190 6.75 -11.09 -5.00
N THR A 191 7.81 -11.58 -4.34
CA THR A 191 8.47 -10.86 -3.23
C THR A 191 8.96 -9.46 -3.62
N LYS A 192 9.23 -9.23 -4.91
CA LYS A 192 9.61 -7.90 -5.44
C LYS A 192 8.45 -6.89 -5.48
N LEU A 193 7.23 -7.36 -5.27
CA LEU A 193 6.01 -6.57 -5.33
C LEU A 193 5.43 -6.25 -3.95
N VAL A 194 6.08 -6.72 -2.87
CA VAL A 194 5.63 -6.52 -1.49
C VAL A 194 5.36 -5.04 -1.18
N GLY A 195 6.21 -4.13 -1.66
CA GLY A 195 6.05 -2.69 -1.43
C GLY A 195 4.74 -2.11 -1.96
N LEU A 196 4.09 -2.75 -2.95
CA LEU A 196 2.77 -2.31 -3.46
C LEU A 196 1.65 -2.48 -2.42
N PHE A 197 1.81 -3.44 -1.51
CA PHE A 197 0.83 -3.75 -0.47
C PHE A 197 1.13 -3.00 0.84
N ASP A 198 2.40 -2.65 1.07
CA ASP A 198 2.83 -1.93 2.27
C ASP A 198 2.11 -0.58 2.41
N LEU A 199 1.69 0.03 1.31
CA LEU A 199 1.02 1.33 1.28
C LEU A 199 -0.49 1.28 1.45
N LEU A 200 -1.10 0.10 1.31
CA LEU A 200 -2.54 -0.04 1.40
C LEU A 200 -3.06 0.37 2.78
N PRO A 201 -4.32 0.83 2.90
CA PRO A 201 -4.95 0.95 4.21
C PRO A 201 -5.04 -0.41 4.89
N LYS A 202 -5.15 -0.42 6.22
CA LYS A 202 -5.38 -1.63 7.00
C LYS A 202 -6.58 -1.46 7.88
N THR A 203 -7.36 -2.53 8.04
CA THR A 203 -8.49 -2.58 8.97
C THR A 203 -8.19 -3.57 10.08
N TYR A 204 -8.48 -3.17 11.30
CA TYR A 204 -8.28 -3.97 12.50
C TYR A 204 -9.55 -4.02 13.34
N GLU A 205 -9.72 -5.12 14.03
CA GLU A 205 -10.59 -5.23 15.20
C GLU A 205 -9.68 -5.37 16.43
N ALA A 206 -9.97 -4.60 17.48
CA ALA A 206 -9.13 -4.51 18.65
C ALA A 206 -9.96 -4.53 19.94
N ALA A 207 -9.41 -5.13 20.99
CA ALA A 207 -9.91 -4.98 22.36
C ALA A 207 -8.91 -4.14 23.15
N ILE A 208 -9.38 -3.05 23.73
CA ILE A 208 -8.60 -2.10 24.51
C ILE A 208 -9.02 -2.23 25.97
N ARG A 209 -8.10 -2.65 26.84
CA ARG A 209 -8.37 -2.77 28.27
C ARG A 209 -8.07 -1.45 28.96
N LEU A 210 -9.11 -0.82 29.52
CA LEU A 210 -9.03 0.47 30.22
C LEU A 210 -8.63 0.27 31.69
N GLY A 211 -8.03 1.30 32.28
CA GLY A 211 -7.67 1.30 33.71
C GLY A 211 -6.30 0.70 34.02
N VAL A 212 -5.55 0.31 32.99
CA VAL A 212 -4.22 -0.30 33.10
C VAL A 212 -3.27 0.31 32.08
N GLU A 213 -1.98 0.25 32.36
CA GLU A 213 -0.90 0.71 31.47
C GLU A 213 0.20 -0.35 31.40
N SER A 214 1.01 -0.29 30.33
CA SER A 214 2.18 -1.15 30.16
C SER A 214 3.27 -0.45 29.36
N ASP A 215 4.52 -0.90 29.55
CA ASP A 215 5.70 -0.40 28.84
C ASP A 215 5.71 -0.72 27.34
N THR A 216 4.99 -1.76 26.92
CA THR A 216 4.84 -2.16 25.51
C THR A 216 3.57 -1.61 24.83
N TYR A 217 2.69 -0.94 25.60
CA TYR A 217 1.33 -0.54 25.21
C TYR A 217 0.42 -1.70 24.77
N ASP A 218 0.79 -2.92 25.15
CA ASP A 218 0.01 -4.12 24.94
C ASP A 218 0.09 -5.06 26.14
N ARG A 219 -0.65 -6.17 26.08
CA ARG A 219 -0.71 -7.17 27.15
C ARG A 219 0.57 -7.96 27.43
N THR A 220 1.60 -7.82 26.59
CA THR A 220 2.85 -8.60 26.73
C THR A 220 3.90 -7.90 27.59
N GLY A 221 3.69 -6.62 27.91
CA GLY A 221 4.53 -5.84 28.81
C GLY A 221 4.19 -6.05 30.29
N VAL A 222 4.84 -5.24 31.13
CA VAL A 222 4.56 -5.23 32.57
C VAL A 222 3.30 -4.39 32.82
N ILE A 223 2.21 -5.04 33.22
CA ILE A 223 0.93 -4.37 33.48
C ILE A 223 0.95 -3.69 34.85
N ALA A 224 0.58 -2.41 34.89
CA ALA A 224 0.31 -1.65 36.11
C ALA A 224 -1.14 -1.14 36.13
N GLN A 225 -1.76 -1.14 37.31
CA GLN A 225 -3.08 -0.53 37.48
C GLN A 225 -2.93 1.00 37.45
N SER A 226 -3.65 1.66 36.54
CA SER A 226 -3.64 3.12 36.38
C SER A 226 -4.90 3.77 36.98
N SER A 227 -6.06 3.11 36.89
CA SER A 227 -7.33 3.64 37.41
C SER A 227 -8.33 2.57 37.81
N LYS A 228 -9.23 2.90 38.76
CA LYS A 228 -10.39 2.06 39.13
C LYS A 228 -11.68 2.47 38.41
N LEU A 229 -11.64 3.48 37.54
CA LEU A 229 -12.80 3.93 36.79
C LEU A 229 -13.31 2.83 35.87
N LYS A 230 -14.63 2.64 35.85
CA LYS A 230 -15.27 1.63 35.00
C LYS A 230 -15.53 2.21 33.61
N ALA A 231 -15.28 1.42 32.57
CA ALA A 231 -15.52 1.83 31.18
C ALA A 231 -16.98 2.23 30.94
N GLN A 232 -17.93 1.53 31.58
CA GLN A 232 -19.37 1.80 31.43
C GLN A 232 -19.76 3.23 31.84
N SER A 233 -19.11 3.80 32.86
CA SER A 233 -19.36 5.18 33.28
C SER A 233 -18.77 6.23 32.34
N LEU A 234 -17.99 5.82 31.34
CA LEU A 234 -17.33 6.69 30.38
C LEU A 234 -17.93 6.60 28.98
N LYS A 235 -19.02 5.84 28.79
CA LYS A 235 -19.57 5.54 27.46
C LYS A 235 -19.76 6.77 26.56
N LEU A 236 -20.39 7.83 27.07
CA LEU A 236 -20.60 9.07 26.30
C LEU A 236 -19.29 9.78 25.93
N LYS A 237 -18.26 9.69 26.78
CA LYS A 237 -16.93 10.27 26.51
C LYS A 237 -16.13 9.44 25.51
N ILE A 238 -16.34 8.12 25.49
CA ILE A 238 -15.61 7.20 24.62
C ILE A 238 -15.88 7.52 23.15
N GLU A 239 -17.14 7.69 22.77
CA GLU A 239 -17.51 8.00 21.38
C GLU A 239 -16.90 9.34 20.92
N GLU A 240 -17.02 10.39 21.73
CA GLU A 240 -16.42 11.70 21.45
C GLU A 240 -14.89 11.61 21.30
N ILE A 241 -14.21 10.93 22.23
CA ILE A 241 -12.76 10.77 22.22
C ILE A 241 -12.31 9.96 21.01
N MET A 242 -13.00 8.87 20.67
CA MET A 242 -12.70 8.06 19.48
C MET A 242 -12.81 8.89 18.20
N ASN A 243 -13.89 9.65 18.05
CA ASN A 243 -14.10 10.52 16.90
C ASN A 243 -13.02 11.61 16.77
N SER A 244 -12.46 12.08 17.89
CA SER A 244 -11.34 13.04 17.88
C SER A 244 -10.03 12.50 17.27
N PHE A 245 -9.91 11.18 17.05
CA PHE A 245 -8.77 10.58 16.36
C PHE A 245 -9.00 10.40 14.85
N VAL A 246 -10.21 10.62 14.33
CA VAL A 246 -10.48 10.49 12.89
C VAL A 246 -9.76 11.62 12.12
N GLY A 247 -9.14 11.28 11.00
CA GLY A 247 -8.40 12.20 10.13
C GLY A 247 -6.88 12.09 10.28
N LYS A 248 -6.19 13.03 9.63
CA LYS A 248 -4.72 13.10 9.58
C LYS A 248 -4.15 13.54 10.93
N GLN A 249 -3.16 12.81 11.42
CA GLN A 249 -2.50 13.13 12.68
C GLN A 249 -1.07 12.60 12.73
N LYS A 250 -0.33 13.01 13.75
CA LYS A 250 1.02 12.54 14.03
C LYS A 250 0.98 11.54 15.16
N GLN A 251 1.58 10.38 14.95
CA GLN A 251 1.66 9.33 15.96
C GLN A 251 3.11 9.02 16.29
N LEU A 252 3.44 8.94 17.58
CA LEU A 252 4.75 8.48 18.02
C LEU A 252 4.80 6.94 17.95
N PRO A 253 5.71 6.35 17.13
CA PRO A 253 5.84 4.89 17.10
C PRO A 253 6.27 4.33 18.47
N PRO A 254 5.81 3.15 18.89
CA PRO A 254 6.27 2.52 20.13
C PRO A 254 7.74 2.09 20.03
N MET A 255 8.44 1.99 21.18
CA MET A 255 9.83 1.50 21.24
C MET A 255 9.94 0.06 20.73
N PHE A 256 8.96 -0.78 21.07
CA PHE A 256 8.86 -2.15 20.58
C PHE A 256 8.24 -2.19 19.17
N SER A 257 8.98 -1.67 18.17
CA SER A 257 8.56 -1.67 16.77
C SER A 257 9.67 -2.12 15.81
N ALA A 258 9.27 -2.55 14.61
CA ALA A 258 10.19 -2.95 13.55
C ALA A 258 10.80 -1.76 12.78
N LYS A 259 10.42 -0.51 13.10
CA LYS A 259 10.96 0.70 12.46
C LYS A 259 12.46 0.76 12.71
N LYS A 260 13.22 1.20 11.69
CA LYS A 260 14.68 1.34 11.78
C LYS A 260 15.08 2.78 12.09
N VAL A 261 16.03 2.95 13.00
CA VAL A 261 16.70 4.22 13.29
C VAL A 261 18.21 3.95 13.28
N GLY A 262 18.96 4.68 12.45
CA GLY A 262 20.40 4.41 12.26
C GLY A 262 20.70 2.99 11.76
N GLY A 263 19.81 2.40 10.95
CA GLY A 263 19.97 1.05 10.39
C GLY A 263 19.54 -0.11 11.31
N LYS A 264 19.33 0.12 12.62
CA LYS A 264 18.90 -0.90 13.60
C LYS A 264 17.40 -0.82 13.87
N LYS A 265 16.74 -1.95 14.14
CA LYS A 265 15.31 -1.98 14.46
C LYS A 265 15.07 -1.53 15.91
N LEU A 266 14.03 -0.76 16.17
CA LEU A 266 13.76 -0.20 17.50
C LEU A 266 13.55 -1.30 18.57
N TYR A 267 12.89 -2.41 18.25
CA TYR A 267 12.72 -3.49 19.23
C TYR A 267 14.06 -4.12 19.67
N GLU A 268 15.09 -4.11 18.82
CA GLU A 268 16.42 -4.65 19.17
C GLU A 268 17.13 -3.74 20.16
N LEU A 269 16.82 -2.44 20.15
CA LEU A 269 17.35 -1.43 21.05
C LEU A 269 16.57 -1.42 22.37
N ALA A 270 15.23 -1.51 22.28
CA ALA A 270 14.35 -1.61 23.45
C ALA A 270 14.69 -2.81 24.33
N ARG A 271 14.94 -3.99 23.73
CA ARG A 271 15.40 -5.20 24.45
C ARG A 271 16.75 -5.04 25.15
N LYS A 272 17.55 -4.05 24.77
CA LYS A 272 18.82 -3.70 25.42
C LYS A 272 18.66 -2.59 26.47
N GLY A 273 17.43 -2.16 26.75
CA GLY A 273 17.15 -1.03 27.65
C GLY A 273 17.54 0.33 27.06
N ILE A 274 17.80 0.41 25.76
CA ILE A 274 18.21 1.66 25.10
C ILE A 274 16.96 2.36 24.59
N GLU A 275 16.61 3.47 25.24
CA GLU A 275 15.58 4.38 24.75
C GLU A 275 16.16 5.37 23.74
N ILE A 276 15.44 5.58 22.64
CA ILE A 276 15.83 6.51 21.58
C ILE A 276 14.69 7.48 21.34
N GLU A 277 15.04 8.75 21.14
CA GLU A 277 14.10 9.77 20.69
C GLU A 277 13.52 9.39 19.31
N ARG A 278 12.19 9.29 19.23
CA ARG A 278 11.47 8.88 18.03
C ARG A 278 10.76 10.10 17.46
N LYS A 279 10.86 10.31 16.15
CA LYS A 279 10.05 11.33 15.47
C LYS A 279 8.64 10.79 15.19
N PRO A 280 7.57 11.56 15.48
CA PRO A 280 6.21 11.21 15.10
C PRO A 280 6.11 10.97 13.59
N GLY A 281 5.41 9.91 13.20
CA GLY A 281 5.06 9.62 11.81
C GLY A 281 3.68 10.16 11.48
N GLU A 282 3.47 10.59 10.24
CA GLU A 282 2.13 10.94 9.75
C GLU A 282 1.31 9.67 9.55
N ILE A 283 0.11 9.69 10.10
CA ILE A 283 -0.89 8.63 9.96
C ILE A 283 -2.24 9.27 9.66
N GLU A 284 -3.20 8.45 9.25
CA GLU A 284 -4.57 8.85 9.08
C GLU A 284 -5.49 7.74 9.58
N ILE A 285 -6.43 8.09 10.44
CA ILE A 285 -7.51 7.19 10.83
C ILE A 285 -8.70 7.54 9.94
N TYR A 286 -9.04 6.65 9.02
CA TYR A 286 -10.15 6.86 8.09
C TYR A 286 -11.49 6.69 8.81
N GLN A 287 -11.57 5.69 9.70
CA GLN A 287 -12.77 5.37 10.44
C GLN A 287 -12.41 4.64 11.73
N ILE A 288 -13.18 4.88 12.78
CA ILE A 288 -13.11 4.14 14.04
C ILE A 288 -14.53 3.96 14.58
N ASP A 289 -14.94 2.71 14.80
CA ASP A 289 -16.28 2.35 15.27
C ASP A 289 -16.20 1.61 16.61
N GLU A 290 -17.10 1.93 17.55
CA GLU A 290 -17.30 1.12 18.76
C GLU A 290 -18.06 -0.15 18.38
N LEU A 291 -17.52 -1.31 18.77
CA LEU A 291 -18.18 -2.62 18.65
C LEU A 291 -18.85 -3.05 19.95
N GLY A 292 -18.50 -2.41 21.06
CA GLY A 292 -19.12 -2.60 22.36
C GLY A 292 -18.12 -2.49 23.52
N ILE A 293 -18.65 -2.40 24.73
CA ILE A 293 -17.88 -2.29 25.97
C ILE A 293 -18.38 -3.33 26.97
N MET A 294 -17.46 -4.14 27.50
CA MET A 294 -17.75 -5.10 28.56
C MET A 294 -16.50 -5.33 29.42
N ASN A 295 -16.66 -5.45 30.75
CA ASN A 295 -15.56 -5.78 31.68
C ASN A 295 -14.31 -4.87 31.56
N ASN A 296 -14.52 -3.56 31.40
CA ASN A 296 -13.46 -2.57 31.15
C ASN A 296 -12.67 -2.78 29.85
N GLU A 297 -13.22 -3.55 28.91
CA GLU A 297 -12.67 -3.71 27.57
C GLU A 297 -13.57 -3.00 26.56
N LEU A 298 -12.99 -2.00 25.89
CA LEU A 298 -13.58 -1.33 24.74
C LEU A 298 -13.17 -2.07 23.47
N ARG A 299 -14.14 -2.63 22.75
CA ARG A 299 -13.92 -3.24 21.45
C ARG A 299 -14.16 -2.23 20.34
N ILE A 300 -13.22 -2.12 19.42
CA ILE A 300 -13.28 -1.18 18.29
C ILE A 300 -12.99 -1.87 16.97
N ARG A 301 -13.51 -1.29 15.90
CA ARG A 301 -13.02 -1.49 14.54
C ARG A 301 -12.33 -0.20 14.09
N VAL A 302 -11.17 -0.32 13.45
CA VAL A 302 -10.41 0.84 12.97
C VAL A 302 -9.87 0.59 11.57
N ALA A 303 -10.14 1.51 10.64
CA ALA A 303 -9.54 1.58 9.33
C ALA A 303 -8.53 2.73 9.30
N CYS A 304 -7.28 2.44 8.97
CA CYS A 304 -6.20 3.41 9.08
C CYS A 304 -5.15 3.27 7.97
N SER A 305 -4.36 4.31 7.80
CA SER A 305 -3.25 4.33 6.85
C SER A 305 -2.12 3.39 7.27
N ALA A 306 -1.29 3.02 6.30
CA ALA A 306 -0.09 2.24 6.55
C ALA A 306 0.84 2.93 7.57
N GLY A 307 1.42 2.15 8.49
CA GLY A 307 2.33 2.66 9.52
C GLY A 307 1.66 3.09 10.82
N THR A 308 0.32 3.06 10.89
CA THR A 308 -0.43 3.26 12.13
C THR A 308 -0.18 2.13 13.12
N TYR A 309 0.19 2.48 14.35
CA TYR A 309 0.34 1.55 15.48
C TYR A 309 -0.94 1.58 16.32
N ILE A 310 -1.70 0.48 16.29
CA ILE A 310 -2.93 0.34 17.09
C ILE A 310 -2.63 0.32 18.60
N ARG A 311 -1.42 -0.12 19.00
CA ARG A 311 -0.94 -0.05 20.38
C ARG A 311 -0.87 1.39 20.90
N THR A 312 -0.26 2.28 20.12
CA THR A 312 -0.21 3.70 20.46
C THR A 312 -1.61 4.32 20.46
N LEU A 313 -2.46 4.00 19.48
CA LEU A 313 -3.86 4.47 19.46
C LEU A 313 -4.62 4.06 20.73
N ALA A 314 -4.48 2.80 21.18
CA ALA A 314 -5.09 2.31 22.40
C ALA A 314 -4.62 3.09 23.63
N ASN A 315 -3.30 3.28 23.77
CA ASN A 315 -2.72 4.08 24.85
C ASN A 315 -3.24 5.53 24.82
N ASP A 316 -3.25 6.19 23.67
CA ASP A 316 -3.67 7.58 23.53
C ASP A 316 -5.16 7.77 23.86
N ILE A 317 -6.02 6.81 23.47
CA ILE A 317 -7.44 6.76 23.88
C ILE A 317 -7.52 6.69 25.42
N GLY A 318 -6.75 5.80 26.04
CA GLY A 318 -6.70 5.66 27.50
C GLY A 318 -6.23 6.92 28.23
N GLN A 319 -5.23 7.62 27.68
CA GLN A 319 -4.74 8.89 28.23
C GLN A 319 -5.80 9.99 28.13
N LYS A 320 -6.47 10.15 26.96
CA LYS A 320 -7.57 11.12 26.81
C LYS A 320 -8.76 10.82 27.71
N LEU A 321 -9.02 9.54 28.00
CA LEU A 321 -10.07 9.12 28.94
C LEU A 321 -9.68 9.35 30.41
N GLY A 322 -8.40 9.59 30.71
CA GLY A 322 -7.89 9.69 32.07
C GLY A 322 -7.88 8.37 32.84
N THR A 323 -7.86 7.23 32.13
CA THR A 323 -7.86 5.89 32.74
C THR A 323 -6.56 5.13 32.55
N GLY A 324 -5.75 5.53 31.57
CA GLY A 324 -4.77 4.64 30.95
C GLY A 324 -5.46 3.51 30.17
N ALA A 325 -4.74 2.91 29.23
CA ALA A 325 -5.21 1.74 28.51
C ALA A 325 -4.06 0.96 27.86
N VAL A 326 -4.30 -0.34 27.61
CA VAL A 326 -3.41 -1.19 26.81
C VAL A 326 -4.19 -1.92 25.73
N LEU A 327 -3.52 -2.21 24.61
CA LEU A 327 -4.07 -3.08 23.59
C LEU A 327 -4.05 -4.54 24.06
N TRP A 328 -5.23 -5.13 24.23
CA TRP A 328 -5.39 -6.48 24.76
C TRP A 328 -5.49 -7.54 23.67
N GLU A 329 -6.29 -7.28 22.64
CA GLU A 329 -6.43 -8.14 21.46
C GLU A 329 -6.28 -7.31 20.20
N LEU A 330 -5.68 -7.89 19.17
CA LEU A 330 -5.56 -7.26 17.86
C LEU A 330 -5.77 -8.30 16.77
N LYS A 331 -6.68 -8.02 15.84
CA LYS A 331 -6.95 -8.84 14.66
C LYS A 331 -6.96 -7.97 13.41
N ARG A 332 -6.04 -8.21 12.48
CA ARG A 332 -6.07 -7.53 11.17
C ARG A 332 -7.07 -8.22 10.26
N THR A 333 -8.14 -7.52 9.89
CA THR A 333 -9.24 -8.09 9.11
C THR A 333 -9.11 -7.78 7.61
N ALA A 334 -8.39 -6.71 7.23
CA ALA A 334 -8.16 -6.38 5.83
C ALA A 334 -6.84 -5.63 5.59
N ILE A 335 -6.33 -5.75 4.36
CA ILE A 335 -5.23 -4.97 3.79
C ILE A 335 -5.70 -4.50 2.41
N GLY A 336 -6.07 -3.23 2.27
CA GLY A 336 -6.77 -2.76 1.07
C GLY A 336 -8.04 -3.59 0.82
N ASP A 337 -8.20 -4.08 -0.40
CA ASP A 337 -9.33 -4.93 -0.79
C ASP A 337 -9.17 -6.42 -0.39
N PHE A 338 -8.01 -6.83 0.11
CA PHE A 338 -7.77 -8.21 0.54
C PHE A 338 -8.32 -8.44 1.94
N LYS A 339 -9.13 -9.48 2.13
CA LYS A 339 -9.85 -9.73 3.39
C LYS A 339 -9.40 -11.02 4.07
N ILE A 340 -9.46 -11.03 5.40
CA ILE A 340 -9.19 -12.22 6.21
C ILE A 340 -10.15 -13.39 5.88
N SER A 341 -11.35 -13.12 5.38
CA SER A 341 -12.30 -14.15 4.95
C SER A 341 -11.81 -14.98 3.77
N GLU A 342 -10.86 -14.45 2.99
CA GLU A 342 -10.21 -15.13 1.86
C GLU A 342 -8.91 -15.83 2.28
N ALA A 343 -8.52 -15.69 3.55
CA ALA A 343 -7.28 -16.19 4.07
C ALA A 343 -7.40 -17.64 4.56
N VAL A 344 -6.34 -18.41 4.34
CA VAL A 344 -6.24 -19.80 4.78
C VAL A 344 -5.48 -19.93 6.09
N GLN A 345 -5.79 -20.97 6.85
CA GLN A 345 -4.98 -21.38 7.99
C GLN A 345 -3.72 -22.11 7.51
N LEU A 346 -2.60 -21.95 8.22
CA LEU A 346 -1.34 -22.58 7.83
C LEU A 346 -1.42 -24.11 7.81
N ASN A 347 -2.19 -24.71 8.70
CA ASN A 347 -2.37 -26.16 8.78
C ASN A 347 -3.18 -26.76 7.62
N GLN A 348 -3.89 -25.94 6.84
CA GLN A 348 -4.63 -26.36 5.65
C GLN A 348 -3.73 -26.48 4.42
N LEU A 349 -2.57 -25.83 4.45
CA LEU A 349 -1.63 -25.80 3.33
C LEU A 349 -0.73 -27.03 3.32
N LYS A 350 -0.62 -27.63 2.15
CA LYS A 350 0.25 -28.75 1.81
C LYS A 350 0.92 -28.47 0.47
N LEU A 351 2.01 -29.19 0.19
CA LEU A 351 2.78 -29.04 -1.05
C LEU A 351 1.91 -29.29 -2.30
N ASP A 352 0.95 -30.20 -2.21
CA ASP A 352 0.06 -30.59 -3.32
C ASP A 352 -1.14 -29.66 -3.52
N ASN A 353 -1.49 -28.81 -2.55
CA ASN A 353 -2.70 -27.98 -2.61
C ASN A 353 -2.46 -26.46 -2.56
N TYR A 354 -1.27 -25.98 -2.16
CA TYR A 354 -1.05 -24.54 -1.93
C TYR A 354 -1.26 -23.69 -3.19
N SER A 355 -1.00 -24.27 -4.38
CA SER A 355 -1.16 -23.61 -5.67
C SER A 355 -2.61 -23.21 -5.94
N GLY A 356 -3.60 -23.93 -5.38
CA GLY A 356 -5.03 -23.60 -5.48
C GLY A 356 -5.44 -22.35 -4.68
N TYR A 357 -4.63 -21.95 -3.71
CA TYR A 357 -4.83 -20.74 -2.90
C TYR A 357 -3.99 -19.55 -3.38
N LEU A 358 -3.16 -19.75 -4.39
CA LEU A 358 -2.17 -18.77 -4.82
C LEU A 358 -2.81 -17.71 -5.72
N ILE A 359 -2.85 -16.46 -5.26
CA ILE A 359 -3.22 -15.33 -6.11
C ILE A 359 -2.05 -15.00 -7.03
N LYS A 360 -2.25 -15.16 -8.35
CA LYS A 360 -1.21 -14.87 -9.33
C LYS A 360 -0.85 -13.38 -9.36
N PRO A 361 0.42 -13.01 -9.65
CA PRO A 361 0.85 -11.62 -9.59
C PRO A 361 0.03 -10.66 -10.44
N LEU A 362 -0.36 -11.07 -11.66
CA LEU A 362 -1.20 -10.25 -12.54
C LEU A 362 -2.60 -10.00 -11.94
N ALA A 363 -3.21 -11.03 -11.33
CA ALA A 363 -4.52 -10.89 -10.69
C ALA A 363 -4.45 -9.95 -9.48
N ALA A 364 -3.43 -10.11 -8.64
CA ALA A 364 -3.22 -9.23 -7.49
C ALA A 364 -2.97 -7.78 -7.92
N ILE A 365 -2.17 -7.55 -8.96
CA ILE A 365 -1.92 -6.19 -9.49
C ILE A 365 -3.19 -5.58 -10.07
N ASN A 366 -4.02 -6.35 -10.78
CA ASN A 366 -5.29 -5.83 -11.29
C ASN A 366 -6.23 -5.40 -10.16
N GLN A 367 -6.34 -6.22 -9.10
CA GLN A 367 -7.11 -5.85 -7.91
C GLN A 367 -6.56 -4.58 -7.26
N LEU A 368 -5.23 -4.44 -7.14
CA LEU A 368 -4.60 -3.20 -6.66
C LEU A 368 -4.97 -2.02 -7.54
N ASN A 369 -4.90 -2.17 -8.87
CA ASN A 369 -5.22 -1.08 -9.79
C ASN A 369 -6.65 -0.59 -9.61
N GLU A 370 -7.61 -1.48 -9.44
CA GLU A 370 -9.00 -1.12 -9.15
C GLU A 370 -9.12 -0.38 -7.80
N SER A 371 -8.40 -0.82 -6.76
CA SER A 371 -8.34 -0.09 -5.49
C SER A 371 -7.79 1.32 -5.70
N TYR A 372 -6.65 1.45 -6.37
CA TYR A 372 -5.95 2.72 -6.61
C TYR A 372 -6.73 3.65 -7.55
N ALA A 373 -7.51 3.12 -8.49
CA ALA A 373 -8.34 3.92 -9.39
C ALA A 373 -9.58 4.49 -8.67
N ARG A 374 -10.25 3.69 -7.84
CA ARG A 374 -11.47 4.09 -7.09
C ARG A 374 -11.19 5.04 -5.94
N SER A 375 -10.06 4.85 -5.29
CA SER A 375 -9.73 5.53 -4.04
C SER A 375 -9.31 6.97 -4.25
N ALA A 376 -9.88 7.91 -3.51
CA ALA A 376 -9.29 9.24 -3.36
C ALA A 376 -8.04 9.21 -2.45
N TRP A 377 -7.12 8.23 -2.60
CA TRP A 377 -5.86 8.22 -1.85
C TRP A 377 -5.05 9.45 -2.27
N GLN A 378 -5.17 10.51 -1.46
CA GLN A 378 -4.51 11.80 -1.62
C GLN A 378 -3.12 11.81 -1.02
#